data_AF-A0A6S7J0W9-F1
#
_entry.id   AF-A0A6S7J0W9-F1
#
_cell.length_a   1.000
_cell.length_b   1.000
_cell.length_c   1.000
_cell.angle_alpha   90.00
_cell.angle_beta   90.00
_cell.angle_gamma   90.00
#
_symmetry.space_group_name_H-M   'P 1'
#
loop_
_entity.id
_entity.type
_entity.pdbx_description
1 polymer ?
#
loop_
_entity_poly.entity_id
_entity_poly.type
_entity_poly.pdbx_seq_one_letter_code
_entity_poly.pdbx_strand_id
1 'polypeptide(L)'
;MKSVLIAVLIHSLLVRGLPRPKRLVKRAANLNPGFNLEAFRQDQLDLHNHYRQLHGVSLMTKDDTMTQEAQDYAEYLAEKNLFQHCGRGESCNPGGAGENLAYAGGHMSVETNATLRW
;
A
#
# COMPACT_ATOMS: atom_id res chain seq x y z
N MET A 1 -52.41 -7.28 -6.06
CA MET A 1 -51.98 -7.16 -4.65
C MET A 1 -50.58 -7.74 -4.51
N LYS A 2 -49.62 -6.89 -4.16
CA LYS A 2 -48.38 -7.13 -3.37
C LYS A 2 -47.50 -8.32 -3.79
N SER A 3 -46.45 -8.11 -4.60
CA SER A 3 -45.08 -7.72 -4.20
C SER A 3 -44.33 -8.80 -3.42
N VAL A 4 -43.45 -9.56 -4.11
CA VAL A 4 -42.31 -10.28 -3.50
C VAL A 4 -41.07 -10.08 -4.40
N LEU A 5 -40.69 -8.81 -4.55
CA LEU A 5 -39.32 -8.38 -4.83
C LEU A 5 -38.90 -7.71 -3.52
N ILE A 6 -38.06 -8.35 -2.70
CA ILE A 6 -37.18 -7.82 -1.63
C ILE A 6 -36.69 -9.03 -0.83
N ALA A 7 -35.60 -9.66 -1.28
CA ALA A 7 -34.83 -10.60 -0.47
C ALA A 7 -33.32 -10.54 -0.74
N VAL A 8 -32.84 -9.47 -1.39
CA VAL A 8 -31.40 -9.26 -1.67
C VAL A 8 -30.88 -7.97 -1.00
N LEU A 9 -31.72 -7.27 -0.20
CA LEU A 9 -31.39 -5.95 0.35
C LEU A 9 -31.16 -5.88 1.87
N ILE A 10 -30.95 -7.02 2.57
CA ILE A 10 -30.76 -7.02 4.04
C ILE A 10 -29.36 -7.41 4.50
N HIS A 11 -28.48 -7.98 3.66
CA HIS A 11 -27.09 -8.25 4.09
C HIS A 11 -26.16 -7.03 4.05
N SER A 12 -26.61 -5.87 3.57
CA SER A 12 -25.76 -4.68 3.35
C SER A 12 -25.93 -3.55 4.38
N LEU A 13 -26.74 -3.74 5.42
CA LEU A 13 -27.10 -2.66 6.36
C LEU A 13 -26.69 -2.86 7.83
N LEU A 14 -26.10 -4.01 8.22
CA LEU A 14 -25.62 -4.23 9.60
C LEU A 14 -24.11 -4.07 9.81
N VAL A 15 -23.34 -3.65 8.79
CA VAL A 15 -21.88 -3.43 8.91
C VAL A 15 -21.51 -1.93 8.93
N ARG A 16 -22.48 -1.03 9.00
CA ARG A 16 -22.25 0.43 8.87
C ARG A 16 -22.04 1.19 10.20
N GLY A 17 -21.83 0.50 11.33
CA GLY A 17 -21.76 1.18 12.63
C GLY A 17 -20.91 0.51 13.71
N LEU A 18 -20.28 -0.63 13.43
CA LEU A 18 -19.28 -1.16 14.36
C LEU A 18 -17.98 -0.38 14.15
N PRO A 19 -17.33 0.14 15.21
CA PRO A 19 -15.96 0.59 15.07
C PRO A 19 -15.18 -0.57 14.48
N ARG A 20 -14.54 -0.36 13.32
CA ARG A 20 -13.63 -1.35 12.77
C ARG A 20 -12.69 -1.72 13.92
N PRO A 21 -12.50 -3.01 14.25
CA PRO A 21 -11.59 -3.38 15.31
C PRO A 21 -10.30 -2.64 15.02
N LYS A 22 -9.85 -1.78 15.93
CA LYS A 22 -8.53 -1.16 15.82
C LYS A 22 -7.63 -2.35 15.59
N ARG A 23 -7.06 -2.46 14.38
CA ARG A 23 -6.16 -3.56 14.07
C ARG A 23 -4.93 -3.26 14.89
N LEU A 24 -4.96 -3.72 16.14
CA LEU A 24 -3.82 -3.72 17.03
C LEU A 24 -2.89 -4.79 16.47
N VAL A 25 -2.27 -4.51 15.32
CA VAL A 25 -1.04 -5.20 14.96
C VAL A 25 0.01 -4.62 15.90
N LYS A 26 -0.05 -5.05 17.17
CA LYS A 26 1.07 -4.96 18.08
C LYS A 26 2.20 -5.71 17.40
N ARG A 27 3.13 -4.98 16.76
CA ARG A 27 4.47 -5.42 16.33
C ARG A 27 4.56 -6.93 16.03
N ALA A 28 3.69 -7.45 15.18
CA ALA A 28 3.94 -8.75 14.58
C ALA A 28 4.91 -8.44 13.44
N ALA A 29 6.20 -8.48 13.75
CA ALA A 29 7.29 -8.12 12.86
C ALA A 29 7.33 -8.93 11.55
N ASN A 30 6.40 -9.87 11.32
CA ASN A 30 6.18 -10.54 10.05
C ASN A 30 4.72 -11.01 9.98
N LEU A 31 3.85 -10.28 9.26
CA LEU A 31 2.51 -10.79 8.90
C LEU A 31 2.58 -12.01 7.96
N ASN A 32 3.76 -12.27 7.39
CA ASN A 32 4.10 -13.45 6.64
C ASN A 32 5.57 -13.81 6.93
N PRO A 33 5.86 -14.90 7.69
CA PRO A 33 7.24 -15.27 8.07
C PRO A 33 8.13 -15.65 6.88
N GLY A 34 7.55 -15.88 5.69
CA GLY A 34 8.29 -16.10 4.44
C GLY A 34 8.47 -14.83 3.61
N PHE A 35 8.02 -13.67 4.07
CA PHE A 35 8.17 -12.42 3.32
C PHE A 35 9.61 -11.93 3.41
N ASN A 36 10.25 -11.79 2.24
CA ASN A 36 11.58 -11.22 2.12
C ASN A 36 11.46 -9.76 1.66
N LEU A 37 11.65 -8.83 2.60
CA LEU A 37 11.52 -7.40 2.35
C LEU A 37 12.56 -6.87 1.35
N GLU A 38 13.79 -7.37 1.37
CA GLU A 38 14.83 -6.93 0.43
C GLU A 38 14.57 -7.45 -0.98
N ALA A 39 14.13 -8.70 -1.12
CA ALA A 39 13.70 -9.23 -2.42
C ALA A 39 12.53 -8.41 -2.99
N PHE A 40 11.53 -8.08 -2.16
CA PHE A 40 10.42 -7.21 -2.57
C PHE A 40 10.90 -5.83 -3.05
N ARG A 41 11.81 -5.19 -2.32
CA ARG A 41 12.39 -3.89 -2.70
C ARG A 41 13.14 -3.97 -4.04
N GLN A 42 13.92 -5.03 -4.23
CA GLN A 42 14.65 -5.26 -5.48
C GLN A 42 13.69 -5.49 -6.65
N ASP A 43 12.67 -6.32 -6.48
CA ASP A 43 11.65 -6.58 -7.50
C ASP A 43 10.94 -5.28 -7.93
N GLN A 44 10.63 -4.39 -6.99
CA GLN A 44 10.04 -3.09 -7.33
C GLN A 44 11.01 -2.22 -8.15
N LEU A 45 12.30 -2.18 -7.81
CA LEU A 45 13.30 -1.43 -8.57
C LEU A 45 13.45 -1.99 -10.00
N ASP A 46 13.58 -3.30 -10.13
CA ASP A 46 13.77 -3.99 -11.42
C ASP A 46 12.58 -3.76 -12.34
N LEU A 47 11.37 -3.81 -11.80
CA LEU A 47 10.13 -3.54 -12.50
C LEU A 47 10.01 -2.09 -12.97
N HIS A 48 10.39 -1.11 -12.13
CA HIS A 48 10.47 0.28 -12.58
C HIS A 48 11.51 0.44 -13.70
N ASN A 49 12.68 -0.18 -13.54
CA ASN A 49 13.76 -0.14 -14.53
C ASN A 49 13.38 -0.80 -15.85
N HIS A 50 12.58 -1.87 -15.82
CA HIS A 50 11.99 -2.47 -17.01
C HIS A 50 11.18 -1.44 -17.82
N TYR A 51 10.23 -0.74 -17.18
CA TYR A 51 9.44 0.28 -17.88
C TYR A 51 10.28 1.50 -18.29
N ARG A 52 11.24 1.93 -17.47
CA ARG A 52 12.17 3.02 -17.81
C ARG A 52 12.99 2.70 -19.06
N GLN A 53 13.43 1.46 -19.21
CA GLN A 53 14.11 0.99 -20.41
C GLN A 53 13.19 1.03 -21.63
N LEU A 54 11.93 0.59 -21.51
CA LEU A 54 10.94 0.68 -22.59
C LEU A 54 10.69 2.13 -23.04
N HIS A 55 10.76 3.09 -22.11
CA HIS A 55 10.64 4.52 -22.38
C HIS A 55 11.95 5.20 -22.80
N GLY A 56 13.07 4.46 -22.90
CA GLY A 56 14.36 5.00 -23.32
C GLY A 56 15.00 5.98 -22.34
N VAL A 57 14.64 5.93 -21.05
CA VAL A 57 15.22 6.78 -20.01
C VAL A 57 16.25 6.02 -19.16
N SER A 58 17.12 6.74 -18.47
CA SER A 58 18.18 6.15 -17.62
C SER A 58 17.62 5.21 -16.55
N LEU A 59 18.35 4.18 -16.15
CA LEU A 59 17.94 3.31 -15.04
C LEU A 59 18.10 4.02 -13.69
N MET A 60 17.31 3.63 -12.70
CA MET A 60 17.41 4.05 -11.31
C MET A 60 18.22 3.04 -10.50
N THR A 61 18.77 3.50 -9.39
CA THR A 61 19.40 2.69 -8.35
C THR A 61 18.64 2.86 -7.04
N LYS A 62 18.77 1.89 -6.14
CA LYS A 62 18.25 2.00 -4.78
C LYS A 62 19.01 3.09 -4.01
N ASP A 63 18.28 3.86 -3.22
CA ASP A 63 18.82 4.78 -2.21
C ASP A 63 18.34 4.27 -0.83
N ASP A 64 19.28 3.96 0.06
CA ASP A 64 18.97 3.37 1.36
C ASP A 64 18.26 4.35 2.29
N THR A 65 18.54 5.65 2.16
CA THR A 65 17.88 6.70 2.96
C THR A 65 16.43 6.81 2.53
N MET A 66 16.18 6.94 1.23
CA MET A 66 14.80 6.99 0.70
C MET A 66 14.03 5.70 0.97
N THR A 67 14.70 4.55 0.95
CA THR A 67 14.09 3.25 1.29
C THR A 67 13.61 3.25 2.75
N GLN A 68 14.41 3.79 3.67
CA GLN A 68 14.04 3.90 5.08
C GLN A 68 12.91 4.91 5.28
N GLU A 69 12.99 6.09 4.66
CA GLU A 69 11.94 7.12 4.72
C GLU A 69 10.58 6.58 4.22
N ALA A 70 10.58 5.86 3.09
CA ALA A 70 9.38 5.22 2.55
C ALA A 70 8.81 4.15 3.48
N GLN A 71 9.67 3.35 4.13
CA GLN A 71 9.26 2.35 5.12
C GLN A 71 8.60 3.01 6.33
N ASP A 72 9.25 4.03 6.91
CA ASP A 72 8.74 4.76 8.07
C ASP A 72 7.39 5.43 7.77
N TYR A 73 7.24 5.99 6.57
CA TYR A 73 5.98 6.61 6.17
C TYR A 73 4.87 5.59 5.91
N ALA A 74 5.16 4.46 5.28
CA ALA A 74 4.20 3.38 5.10
C ALA A 74 3.69 2.85 6.46
N GLU A 75 4.58 2.72 7.44
CA GLU A 75 4.23 2.33 8.81
C GLU A 75 3.35 3.39 9.50
N TYR A 76 3.70 4.67 9.35
CA TYR A 76 2.88 5.77 9.86
C TYR A 76 1.47 5.76 9.27
N LEU A 77 1.35 5.64 7.94
CA LEU A 77 0.06 5.58 7.24
C LEU A 77 -0.77 4.38 7.73
N ALA A 78 -0.15 3.21 7.89
CA ALA A 78 -0.81 2.02 8.40
C ALA A 78 -1.27 2.17 9.85
N GLU A 79 -0.44 2.74 10.73
CA GLU A 79 -0.76 2.96 12.14
C GLU A 79 -1.93 3.95 12.31
N LYS A 80 -1.92 5.04 11.54
CA LYS A 80 -2.95 6.08 11.59
C LYS A 80 -4.18 5.76 10.76
N ASN A 81 -4.15 4.69 9.97
CA ASN A 81 -5.20 4.36 9.01
C ASN A 81 -5.46 5.53 8.04
N LEU A 82 -4.38 6.06 7.47
CA LEU A 82 -4.37 7.15 6.50
C LEU A 82 -3.92 6.61 5.13
N PHE A 83 -4.30 7.33 4.07
CA PHE A 83 -3.80 7.10 2.72
C PHE A 83 -3.71 8.45 2.00
N GLN A 84 -2.61 9.16 2.24
CA GLN A 84 -2.38 10.52 1.75
C GLN A 84 -0.89 10.72 1.52
N HIS A 85 -0.55 11.65 0.61
CA HIS A 85 0.83 11.98 0.31
C HIS A 85 1.53 12.70 1.46
N CYS A 86 2.84 12.51 1.57
CA CYS A 86 3.69 13.35 2.40
C CYS A 86 3.95 14.70 1.72
N GLY A 87 3.85 15.81 2.44
CA GLY A 87 4.19 17.12 1.93
C GLY A 87 5.70 17.26 1.65
N ARG A 88 6.06 18.03 0.62
CA ARG A 88 7.47 18.33 0.31
C ARG A 88 8.13 19.07 1.49
N GLY A 89 9.23 18.53 2.01
CA GLY A 89 9.96 19.14 3.13
C GLY A 89 9.33 18.88 4.50
N GLU A 90 8.27 18.06 4.57
CA GLU A 90 7.78 17.53 5.83
C GLU A 90 8.73 16.45 6.39
N SER A 91 8.55 16.08 7.65
CA SER A 91 9.43 15.10 8.30
C SER A 91 9.43 13.72 7.62
N CYS A 92 8.37 13.36 6.90
CA CYS A 92 8.28 12.12 6.12
C CYS A 92 8.89 12.21 4.71
N ASN A 93 9.29 13.40 4.26
CA ASN A 93 9.90 13.62 2.95
C ASN A 93 10.82 14.86 3.01
N PRO A 94 11.90 14.82 3.81
CA PRO A 94 12.77 15.97 4.05
C PRO A 94 13.51 16.40 2.78
N GLY A 95 13.87 15.45 1.92
CA GLY A 95 14.52 15.72 0.63
C GLY A 95 13.58 16.24 -0.46
N GLY A 96 12.26 16.16 -0.25
CA GLY A 96 11.28 16.54 -1.25
C GLY A 96 11.33 15.64 -2.49
N ALA A 97 11.56 14.34 -2.30
CA ALA A 97 11.47 13.34 -3.34
C ALA A 97 10.05 13.25 -3.92
N GLY A 98 9.95 12.76 -5.17
CA GLY A 98 8.66 12.32 -5.70
C GLY A 98 8.17 11.08 -4.97
N GLU A 99 6.85 10.92 -4.82
CA GLU A 99 6.26 9.87 -4.00
C GLU A 99 5.14 9.15 -4.75
N ASN A 100 5.15 7.81 -4.64
CA ASN A 100 4.08 6.94 -5.11
C ASN A 100 3.51 6.14 -3.91
N LEU A 101 2.18 6.07 -3.78
CA LEU A 101 1.51 5.33 -2.70
C LEU A 101 0.56 4.26 -3.26
N ALA A 102 0.65 3.05 -2.71
CA ALA A 102 -0.25 1.95 -3.06
C ALA A 102 -0.91 1.38 -1.80
N TYR A 103 -2.19 1.03 -1.90
CA TYR A 103 -2.94 0.36 -0.84
C TYR A 103 -3.79 -0.76 -1.44
N ALA A 104 -3.87 -1.88 -0.72
CA ALA A 104 -4.71 -3.01 -1.09
C ALA A 104 -5.54 -3.48 0.12
N GLY A 105 -6.78 -3.89 -0.14
CA GLY A 105 -7.66 -4.52 0.86
C GLY A 105 -8.51 -5.63 0.22
N GLY A 106 -8.79 -6.71 0.95
CA GLY A 106 -9.58 -7.85 0.48
C GLY A 106 -8.88 -9.21 0.68
N HIS A 107 -9.47 -10.27 0.11
CA HIS A 107 -8.94 -11.64 0.17
C HIS A 107 -7.55 -11.71 -0.49
N MET A 108 -6.59 -12.32 0.19
CA MET A 108 -5.16 -12.29 -0.13
C MET A 108 -4.81 -13.15 -1.36
N SER A 109 -5.12 -12.63 -2.54
CA SER A 109 -4.42 -12.94 -3.80
C SER A 109 -3.93 -11.63 -4.42
N VAL A 110 -3.40 -10.74 -3.57
CA VAL A 110 -3.01 -9.39 -3.98
C VAL A 110 -1.76 -9.48 -4.83
N GLU A 111 -1.92 -9.19 -6.11
CA GLU A 111 -0.85 -8.84 -7.04
C GLU A 111 0.04 -7.77 -6.37
N THR A 112 1.27 -8.13 -6.00
CA THR A 112 2.23 -7.25 -5.32
C THR A 112 3.00 -6.35 -6.29
N ASN A 113 2.69 -6.46 -7.58
CA ASN A 113 3.24 -5.60 -8.61
C ASN A 113 2.53 -4.24 -8.55
N ALA A 114 3.21 -3.24 -7.97
CA ALA A 114 2.68 -1.89 -7.92
C ALA A 114 2.48 -1.29 -9.31
N THR A 115 3.36 -1.58 -10.28
CA THR A 115 3.29 -1.00 -11.63
C THR A 115 2.14 -1.53 -12.50
N LEU A 116 1.64 -2.75 -12.28
CA LEU A 116 0.48 -3.27 -13.03
C LEU A 116 -0.84 -2.62 -12.62
N ARG A 117 -0.85 -1.90 -11.50
CA ARG A 117 -2.04 -1.24 -10.92
C ARG A 117 -2.05 0.27 -11.19
N TRP A 118 -1.08 0.79 -11.92
CA TRP A 118 -0.86 2.19 -12.26
C TRP A 118 -0.91 2.36 -13.77
#